data_AF-A0A7J2JZR7-F1
#
_entry.id   AF-A0A7J2JZR7-F1
#
_cell.length_a   1.000
_cell.length_b   1.000
_cell.length_c   1.000
_cell.angle_alpha   90.00
_cell.angle_beta   90.00
_cell.angle_gamma   90.00
#
_symmetry.space_group_name_H-M   'P 1'
#
loop_
_entity.id
_entity.type
_entity.pdbx_description
1 polymer ?
#
loop_
_entity_poly.entity_id
_entity_poly.type
_entity_poly.pdbx_seq_one_letter_code
_entity_poly.pdbx_strand_id
1 'polypeptide(L)'
;GIVNVGSCVSNPHISGAAMKIASIFAKRNLRANYEEIADYILNRVGAVGVAWGAMSQKAASIAAGFWRLGVPVIVGPHGSKYRRMLLGRKEREEDWYVYDARTGERVYVGPCPEHLFIACETKEEAMVWIAKLCMRPNDTTKGRAIKLTHYIDLHRRFFGTLPDDLHLFVRTKADIPITMKDEILEFLEAKGWEERPIPDPTLLPRLIRAKKA
;
A
#
# COMPACT_ATOMS: atom_id res chain seq x y z
N GLY A 1 8.88 13.07 -11.96
CA GLY A 1 8.26 13.78 -13.11
C GLY A 1 6.82 14.08 -12.79
N ILE A 2 6.24 15.11 -13.42
CA ILE A 2 4.83 15.48 -13.26
C ILE A 2 4.19 15.40 -14.65
N VAL A 3 3.05 14.73 -14.75
CA VAL A 3 2.33 14.53 -16.03
C VAL A 3 0.86 14.80 -15.83
N ASN A 4 0.31 15.75 -16.59
CA ASN A 4 -1.13 15.93 -16.71
C ASN A 4 -1.67 14.90 -17.71
N VAL A 5 -2.44 13.92 -17.21
CA VAL A 5 -2.95 12.79 -18.01
C VAL A 5 -4.17 13.20 -18.86
N GLY A 6 -4.80 14.33 -18.56
CA GLY A 6 -5.93 14.89 -19.31
C GLY A 6 -7.15 15.18 -18.44
N SER A 7 -8.34 15.02 -19.02
CA SER A 7 -9.61 15.29 -18.32
C SER A 7 -10.00 14.13 -17.39
N CYS A 8 -11.17 14.22 -16.74
CA CYS A 8 -11.66 13.14 -15.86
C CYS A 8 -11.78 11.79 -16.56
N VAL A 9 -12.03 11.76 -17.87
CA VAL A 9 -12.11 10.51 -18.66
C VAL A 9 -10.73 9.94 -19.02
N SER A 10 -9.65 10.63 -18.65
CA SER A 10 -8.28 10.15 -18.81
C SER A 10 -7.78 9.37 -17.58
N ASN A 11 -8.51 9.36 -16.45
CA ASN A 11 -8.19 8.53 -15.28
C ASN A 11 -7.99 7.03 -15.59
N PRO A 12 -8.72 6.40 -16.54
CA PRO A 12 -8.45 5.04 -16.96
C PRO A 12 -7.01 4.79 -17.46
N HIS A 13 -6.29 5.82 -17.93
CA HIS A 13 -4.88 5.68 -18.30
C HIS A 13 -3.97 5.55 -17.08
N ILE A 14 -4.35 6.11 -15.92
CA ILE A 14 -3.62 5.96 -14.66
C ILE A 14 -3.79 4.54 -14.13
N SER A 15 -5.02 4.04 -14.05
CA SER A 15 -5.27 2.64 -13.68
C SER A 15 -4.66 1.68 -14.72
N GLY A 16 -4.75 2.03 -16.00
CA GLY A 16 -4.11 1.29 -17.09
C GLY A 16 -2.59 1.25 -16.99
N ALA A 17 -1.94 2.30 -16.47
CA ALA A 17 -0.51 2.28 -16.19
C ALA A 17 -0.16 1.25 -15.11
N ALA A 18 -0.92 1.19 -14.02
CA ALA A 18 -0.74 0.17 -12.99
C ALA A 18 -0.97 -1.26 -13.53
N MET A 19 -2.03 -1.47 -14.33
CA MET A 19 -2.31 -2.75 -14.97
C MET A 19 -1.21 -3.17 -15.96
N LYS A 20 -0.65 -2.21 -16.70
CA LYS A 20 0.49 -2.45 -17.60
C LYS A 20 1.74 -2.88 -16.84
N ILE A 21 1.93 -2.46 -15.59
CA ILE A 21 3.05 -2.98 -14.79
C ILE A 21 2.92 -4.51 -14.61
N ALA A 22 1.73 -4.97 -14.22
CA ALA A 22 1.45 -6.40 -14.08
C ALA A 22 1.58 -7.16 -15.41
N SER A 23 1.09 -6.58 -16.51
CA SER A 23 1.12 -7.24 -17.82
C SER A 23 2.49 -7.24 -18.48
N ILE A 24 3.25 -6.14 -18.40
CA ILE A 24 4.54 -6.00 -19.09
C ILE A 24 5.66 -6.60 -18.25
N PHE A 25 5.77 -6.22 -16.96
CA PHE A 25 6.88 -6.69 -16.12
C PHE A 25 6.65 -8.10 -15.59
N ALA A 26 5.43 -8.42 -15.16
CA ALA A 26 5.11 -9.74 -14.63
C ALA A 26 4.43 -10.68 -15.64
N LYS A 27 4.30 -10.26 -16.91
CA LYS A 27 3.74 -11.06 -18.01
C LYS A 27 2.36 -11.66 -17.70
N ARG A 28 1.57 -11.00 -16.85
CA ARG A 28 0.23 -11.46 -16.49
C ARG A 28 -0.76 -11.19 -17.63
N ASN A 29 -1.63 -12.17 -17.90
CA ASN A 29 -2.67 -12.01 -18.91
C ASN A 29 -3.75 -11.05 -18.40
N LEU A 30 -4.14 -10.08 -19.22
CA LEU A 30 -5.17 -9.09 -18.90
C LEU A 30 -6.60 -9.58 -19.22
N ARG A 31 -6.75 -10.49 -20.19
CA ARG A 31 -8.07 -10.89 -20.69
C ARG A 31 -8.83 -11.66 -19.62
N ALA A 32 -9.98 -11.13 -19.20
CA ALA A 32 -10.88 -11.72 -18.21
C ALA A 32 -10.19 -12.12 -16.87
N ASN A 33 -9.16 -11.38 -16.47
CA ASN A 33 -8.32 -11.75 -15.32
C ASN A 33 -8.16 -10.62 -14.28
N TYR A 34 -9.23 -9.82 -14.09
CA TYR A 34 -9.17 -8.63 -13.25
C TYR A 34 -8.70 -8.92 -11.83
N GLU A 35 -9.15 -10.02 -11.24
CA GLU A 35 -8.83 -10.44 -9.87
C GLU A 35 -7.31 -10.63 -9.65
N GLU A 36 -6.63 -11.34 -10.55
CA GLU A 36 -5.17 -11.55 -10.47
C GLU A 36 -4.39 -10.26 -10.68
N ILE A 37 -4.87 -9.38 -11.55
CA ILE A 37 -4.24 -8.07 -11.78
C ILE A 37 -4.39 -7.18 -10.55
N ALA A 38 -5.57 -7.17 -9.92
CA ALA A 38 -5.81 -6.44 -8.67
C ALA A 38 -4.96 -7.01 -7.52
N ASP A 39 -4.89 -8.34 -7.38
CA ASP A 39 -4.02 -9.01 -6.40
C ASP A 39 -2.56 -8.64 -6.61
N TYR A 40 -2.09 -8.64 -7.86
CA TYR A 40 -0.72 -8.23 -8.19
C TYR A 40 -0.46 -6.77 -7.78
N ILE A 41 -1.36 -5.85 -8.12
CA ILE A 41 -1.21 -4.41 -7.83
C ILE A 41 -1.24 -4.16 -6.31
N LEU A 42 -2.20 -4.75 -5.59
CA LEU A 42 -2.33 -4.63 -4.15
C LEU A 42 -1.07 -5.09 -3.41
N ASN A 43 -0.42 -6.14 -3.91
CA ASN A 43 0.72 -6.75 -3.25
C ASN A 43 2.09 -6.21 -3.67
N ARG A 44 2.20 -5.60 -4.86
CA ARG A 44 3.51 -5.29 -5.49
C ARG A 44 3.63 -3.88 -6.06
N VAL A 45 2.53 -3.19 -6.38
CA VAL A 45 2.58 -1.90 -7.06
C VAL A 45 2.20 -0.77 -6.10
N GLY A 46 3.22 -0.07 -5.61
CA GLY A 46 3.06 1.08 -4.73
C GLY A 46 2.46 2.27 -5.48
N ALA A 47 1.19 2.57 -5.23
CA ALA A 47 0.47 3.72 -5.78
C ALA A 47 -0.63 4.17 -4.81
N VAL A 48 -0.94 5.46 -4.81
CA VAL A 48 -2.00 6.08 -4.01
C VAL A 48 -2.69 7.16 -4.85
N GLY A 49 -4.01 7.15 -4.89
CA GLY A 49 -4.82 8.21 -5.48
C GLY A 49 -5.16 9.28 -4.45
N VAL A 50 -5.20 10.55 -4.88
CA VAL A 50 -5.63 11.67 -4.03
C VAL A 50 -6.75 12.42 -4.75
N ALA A 51 -7.91 12.53 -4.11
CA ALA A 51 -9.06 13.27 -4.58
C ALA A 51 -9.51 14.27 -3.51
N TRP A 52 -8.66 15.30 -3.27
CA TRP A 52 -8.80 16.24 -2.16
C TRP A 52 -10.16 16.96 -2.12
N GLY A 53 -10.59 17.50 -3.28
CA GLY A 53 -11.86 18.20 -3.44
C GLY A 53 -13.02 17.34 -3.96
N ALA A 54 -13.04 16.03 -3.66
CA ALA A 54 -14.04 15.13 -4.22
C ALA A 54 -15.47 15.47 -3.74
N MET A 55 -16.31 16.02 -4.62
CA MET A 55 -17.73 16.32 -4.33
C MET A 55 -18.76 15.61 -5.23
N SER A 56 -18.32 14.95 -6.31
CA SER A 56 -19.23 14.39 -7.32
C SER A 56 -19.34 12.87 -7.25
N GLN A 57 -20.47 12.33 -7.69
CA GLN A 57 -20.64 10.88 -7.89
C GLN A 57 -19.60 10.29 -8.86
N LYS A 58 -19.10 11.09 -9.81
CA LYS A 58 -17.98 10.70 -10.69
C LYS A 58 -16.68 10.48 -9.91
N ALA A 59 -16.38 11.32 -8.93
CA ALA A 59 -15.19 11.15 -8.11
C ALA A 59 -15.29 9.87 -7.26
N ALA A 60 -16.47 9.59 -6.69
CA ALA A 60 -16.71 8.35 -5.96
C ALA A 60 -16.55 7.10 -6.84
N SER A 61 -17.08 7.12 -8.07
CA SER A 61 -16.96 5.96 -8.98
C SER A 61 -15.53 5.76 -9.50
N ILE A 62 -14.79 6.84 -9.77
CA ILE A 62 -13.37 6.77 -10.13
C ILE A 62 -12.56 6.19 -8.98
N ALA A 63 -12.74 6.72 -7.77
CA ALA A 63 -12.06 6.19 -6.58
C ALA A 63 -12.39 4.70 -6.37
N ALA A 64 -13.66 4.31 -6.61
CA ALA A 64 -14.07 2.92 -6.58
C ALA A 64 -13.37 2.01 -7.58
N GLY A 65 -13.09 2.51 -8.77
CA GLY A 65 -12.27 1.81 -9.75
C GLY A 65 -10.85 1.53 -9.23
N PHE A 66 -10.25 2.49 -8.52
CA PHE A 66 -8.89 2.37 -7.99
C PHE A 66 -8.80 1.43 -6.79
N TRP A 67 -9.65 1.59 -5.77
CA TRP A 67 -9.56 0.70 -4.60
C TRP A 67 -9.95 -0.75 -4.94
N ARG A 68 -10.85 -0.97 -5.92
CA ARG A 68 -11.14 -2.31 -6.44
C ARG A 68 -9.94 -2.93 -7.15
N LEU A 69 -9.04 -2.10 -7.71
CA LEU A 69 -7.79 -2.51 -8.33
C LEU A 69 -6.64 -2.68 -7.31
N GLY A 70 -6.90 -2.47 -6.01
CA GLY A 70 -5.86 -2.54 -4.97
C GLY A 70 -5.01 -1.27 -4.85
N VAL A 71 -5.50 -0.13 -5.36
CA VAL A 71 -4.86 1.19 -5.22
C VAL A 71 -5.61 2.00 -4.16
N PRO A 72 -5.00 2.30 -3.00
CA PRO A 72 -5.58 3.18 -1.99
C PRO A 72 -5.95 4.55 -2.54
N VAL A 73 -7.03 5.13 -2.01
CA VAL A 73 -7.46 6.49 -2.35
C VAL A 73 -7.68 7.33 -1.08
N ILE A 74 -7.10 8.52 -1.07
CA ILE A 74 -7.30 9.53 -0.03
C ILE A 74 -8.24 10.60 -0.57
N VAL A 75 -9.24 10.98 0.22
CA VAL A 75 -10.11 12.14 -0.04
C VAL A 75 -9.91 13.21 1.04
N GLY A 76 -10.25 14.45 0.73
CA GLY A 76 -10.30 15.50 1.76
C GLY A 76 -11.52 15.35 2.68
N PRO A 77 -11.71 16.28 3.63
CA PRO A 77 -12.72 16.17 4.69
C PRO A 77 -14.15 15.99 4.14
N HIS A 78 -14.48 16.68 3.04
CA HIS A 78 -15.79 16.56 2.39
C HIS A 78 -16.06 15.17 1.81
N GLY A 79 -15.02 14.38 1.51
CA GLY A 79 -15.15 13.01 1.04
C GLY A 79 -15.78 12.06 2.07
N SER A 80 -15.76 12.42 3.36
CA SER A 80 -16.52 11.70 4.41
C SER A 80 -18.02 11.56 4.08
N LYS A 81 -18.57 12.50 3.31
CA LYS A 81 -19.97 12.51 2.89
C LYS A 81 -20.34 11.38 1.91
N TYR A 82 -19.36 10.64 1.36
CA TYR A 82 -19.62 9.43 0.56
C TYR A 82 -20.11 8.23 1.39
N ARG A 83 -20.19 8.37 2.73
CA ARG A 83 -20.80 7.42 3.70
C ARG A 83 -20.10 6.06 3.85
N ARG A 84 -19.16 5.71 3.00
CA ARG A 84 -18.39 4.46 3.08
C ARG A 84 -16.90 4.78 3.04
N MET A 85 -16.16 4.23 3.99
CA MET A 85 -14.70 4.19 4.01
C MET A 85 -14.23 2.74 4.06
N LEU A 86 -13.01 2.47 3.58
CA LEU A 86 -12.39 1.14 3.59
C LEU A 86 -11.15 1.22 4.46
N LEU A 87 -11.40 1.21 5.77
CA LEU A 87 -10.39 1.32 6.82
C LEU A 87 -10.03 -0.08 7.32
N GLY A 88 -8.76 -0.45 7.21
CA GLY A 88 -8.20 -1.60 7.92
C GLY A 88 -7.96 -1.31 9.40
N ARG A 89 -7.89 -2.38 10.20
CA ARG A 89 -7.61 -2.33 11.64
C ARG A 89 -6.22 -2.90 11.89
N LYS A 90 -5.23 -2.03 12.12
CA LYS A 90 -3.83 -2.44 12.28
C LYS A 90 -3.60 -3.31 13.52
N GLU A 91 -4.48 -3.20 14.52
CA GLU A 91 -4.43 -3.95 15.78
C GLU A 91 -4.90 -5.41 15.63
N ARG A 92 -5.59 -5.73 14.52
CA ARG A 92 -6.20 -7.04 14.29
C ARG A 92 -5.33 -7.88 13.37
N GLU A 93 -4.36 -8.59 13.95
CA GLU A 93 -3.30 -9.30 13.21
C GLU A 93 -3.85 -10.30 12.19
N GLU A 94 -4.97 -10.97 12.50
CA GLU A 94 -5.57 -11.99 11.63
C GLU A 94 -6.06 -11.46 10.27
N ASP A 95 -6.36 -10.16 10.17
CA ASP A 95 -6.81 -9.51 8.94
C ASP A 95 -5.65 -9.30 7.95
N TRP A 96 -4.40 -9.47 8.39
CA TRP A 96 -3.18 -9.15 7.64
C TRP A 96 -2.38 -10.38 7.20
N TYR A 97 -3.01 -11.55 7.18
CA TYR A 97 -2.41 -12.79 6.66
C TYR A 97 -2.86 -13.09 5.23
N VAL A 98 -1.91 -13.38 4.37
CA VAL A 98 -2.12 -13.81 2.98
C VAL A 98 -1.36 -15.10 2.71
N TYR A 99 -1.48 -15.67 1.51
CA TYR A 99 -0.70 -16.83 1.12
C TYR A 99 0.65 -16.41 0.53
N ASP A 100 1.72 -17.14 0.85
CA ASP A 100 2.92 -17.12 0.02
C ASP A 100 2.70 -18.02 -1.20
N ALA A 101 2.74 -17.46 -2.40
CA ALA A 101 2.51 -18.20 -3.64
C ALA A 101 3.56 -19.29 -3.89
N ARG A 102 4.72 -19.26 -3.23
CA ARG A 102 5.78 -20.27 -3.36
C ARG A 102 5.50 -21.51 -2.51
N THR A 103 5.12 -21.31 -1.25
CA THR A 103 4.97 -22.39 -0.26
C THR A 103 3.51 -22.78 0.00
N GLY A 104 2.57 -21.86 -0.22
CA GLY A 104 1.16 -22.02 0.13
C GLY A 104 0.85 -21.74 1.60
N GLU A 105 1.85 -21.37 2.40
CA GLU A 105 1.68 -21.06 3.82
C GLU A 105 1.04 -19.69 4.02
N ARG A 106 0.35 -19.52 5.15
CA ARG A 106 -0.15 -18.21 5.57
C ARG A 106 0.99 -17.39 6.16
N VAL A 107 1.21 -16.21 5.60
CA VAL A 107 2.28 -15.29 5.98
C VAL A 107 1.69 -13.94 6.33
N TYR A 108 2.21 -13.32 7.39
CA TYR A 108 1.83 -11.98 7.78
C TYR A 108 2.47 -10.95 6.84
N VAL A 109 1.67 -10.02 6.33
CA VAL A 109 2.13 -8.93 5.44
C VAL A 109 1.98 -7.54 6.03
N GLY A 110 1.38 -7.44 7.22
CA GLY A 110 1.12 -6.19 7.91
C GLY A 110 0.05 -5.33 7.25
N PRO A 111 -0.25 -4.16 7.85
CA PRO A 111 -1.20 -3.18 7.36
C PRO A 111 -0.67 -2.43 6.12
N CYS A 112 -0.44 -3.16 5.03
CA CYS A 112 0.35 -2.68 3.89
C CYS A 112 -0.36 -2.99 2.55
N PRO A 113 -1.19 -2.07 2.01
CA PRO A 113 -1.61 -0.79 2.60
C PRO A 113 -2.70 -0.95 3.67
N GLU A 114 -2.69 -0.08 4.69
CA GLU A 114 -3.62 -0.15 5.83
C GLU A 114 -5.07 0.20 5.44
N HIS A 115 -5.24 1.16 4.53
CA HIS A 115 -6.54 1.64 4.11
C HIS A 115 -6.61 1.63 2.60
N LEU A 116 -7.79 1.29 2.09
CA LEU A 116 -8.09 1.39 0.66
C LEU A 116 -8.86 2.66 0.32
N PHE A 117 -9.60 3.21 1.29
CA PHE A 117 -10.32 4.47 1.14
C PHE A 117 -10.45 5.19 2.48
N ILE A 118 -9.80 6.35 2.60
CA ILE A 118 -9.74 7.16 3.83
C ILE A 118 -9.98 8.65 3.51
N ALA A 119 -10.57 9.38 4.45
CA ALA A 119 -10.59 10.83 4.44
C ALA A 119 -9.53 11.39 5.40
N CYS A 120 -8.76 12.37 4.93
CA CYS A 120 -7.83 13.13 5.75
C CYS A 120 -8.35 14.55 5.94
N GLU A 121 -8.04 15.16 7.08
CA GLU A 121 -8.49 16.51 7.42
C GLU A 121 -7.58 17.58 6.83
N THR A 122 -6.26 17.36 6.88
CA THR A 122 -5.24 18.33 6.47
C THR A 122 -4.34 17.78 5.37
N LYS A 123 -3.75 18.69 4.58
CA LYS A 123 -2.83 18.28 3.51
C LYS A 123 -1.57 17.65 4.09
N GLU A 124 -1.13 18.08 5.26
CA GLU A 124 0.01 17.55 6.01
C GLU A 124 -0.23 16.09 6.38
N GLU A 125 -1.40 15.79 6.94
CA GLU A 125 -1.83 14.42 7.25
C GLU A 125 -1.89 13.57 5.99
N ALA A 126 -2.49 14.10 4.92
CA ALA A 126 -2.58 13.40 3.64
C ALA A 126 -1.20 13.07 3.05
N MET A 127 -0.22 13.97 3.16
CA MET A 127 1.14 13.73 2.69
C MET A 127 1.80 12.54 3.41
N VAL A 128 1.61 12.42 4.72
CA VAL A 128 2.11 11.29 5.50
C VAL A 128 1.38 9.99 5.09
N TRP A 129 0.06 10.04 4.92
CA TRP A 129 -0.70 8.90 4.43
C TRP A 129 -0.30 8.46 3.01
N ILE A 130 0.02 9.38 2.11
CA ILE A 130 0.51 9.04 0.75
C ILE A 130 1.79 8.21 0.85
N ALA A 131 2.75 8.61 1.69
CA ALA A 131 4.00 7.87 1.86
C ALA A 131 3.75 6.48 2.46
N LYS A 132 2.91 6.41 3.50
CA LYS A 132 2.55 5.16 4.18
C LYS A 132 1.83 4.18 3.25
N LEU A 133 0.76 4.64 2.60
CA LEU A 133 -0.09 3.80 1.73
C LEU A 133 0.58 3.42 0.42
N CYS A 134 1.75 3.96 0.09
CA CYS A 134 2.57 3.49 -1.03
C CYS A 134 3.35 2.21 -0.72
N MET A 135 3.53 1.83 0.54
CA MET A 135 4.24 0.60 0.92
C MET A 135 3.46 -0.63 0.46
N ARG A 136 4.19 -1.68 0.05
CA ARG A 136 3.61 -2.93 -0.42
C ARG A 136 4.29 -4.14 0.22
N PRO A 137 3.56 -5.23 0.48
CA PRO A 137 4.11 -6.43 1.13
C PRO A 137 5.39 -6.95 0.48
N ASN A 138 5.43 -6.93 -0.86
CA ASN A 138 6.53 -7.45 -1.67
C ASN A 138 7.55 -6.37 -2.10
N ASP A 139 7.64 -5.23 -1.39
CA ASP A 139 8.70 -4.26 -1.65
C ASP A 139 10.08 -4.92 -1.55
N THR A 140 11.00 -4.59 -2.46
CA THR A 140 12.41 -4.97 -2.27
C THR A 140 12.96 -4.26 -1.05
N THR A 141 14.01 -4.80 -0.43
CA THR A 141 14.65 -4.20 0.74
C THR A 141 15.05 -2.73 0.52
N LYS A 142 15.70 -2.44 -0.61
CA LYS A 142 16.04 -1.07 -0.99
C LYS A 142 14.79 -0.20 -1.24
N GLY A 143 13.77 -0.76 -1.88
CA GLY A 143 12.51 -0.05 -2.13
C GLY A 143 11.77 0.30 -0.84
N ARG A 144 11.74 -0.63 0.12
CA ARG A 144 11.15 -0.40 1.43
C ARG A 144 11.92 0.64 2.22
N ALA A 145 13.26 0.58 2.25
CA ALA A 145 14.07 1.57 2.92
C ALA A 145 13.78 2.99 2.42
N ILE A 146 13.69 3.19 1.10
CA ILE A 146 13.34 4.51 0.52
C ILE A 146 11.95 4.97 0.96
N LYS A 147 10.94 4.09 0.94
CA LYS A 147 9.58 4.43 1.37
C LYS A 147 9.51 4.76 2.86
N LEU A 148 10.24 4.01 3.70
CA LEU A 148 10.36 4.27 5.13
C LEU A 148 11.05 5.60 5.40
N THR A 149 12.13 5.94 4.68
CA THR A 149 12.77 7.26 4.78
C THR A 149 11.76 8.37 4.55
N HIS A 150 10.95 8.30 3.48
CA HIS A 150 9.95 9.34 3.20
C HIS A 150 8.81 9.36 4.23
N TYR A 151 8.34 8.20 4.67
CA TYR A 151 7.30 8.13 5.70
C TYR A 151 7.77 8.79 7.01
N ILE A 152 8.98 8.43 7.47
CA ILE A 152 9.55 8.95 8.71
C ILE A 152 9.86 10.44 8.57
N ASP A 153 10.48 10.87 7.47
CA ASP A 153 10.80 12.29 7.23
C ASP A 153 9.55 13.17 7.24
N LEU A 154 8.50 12.77 6.52
CA LEU A 154 7.23 13.50 6.49
C LEU A 154 6.56 13.52 7.87
N HIS A 155 6.58 12.39 8.58
CA HIS A 155 6.00 12.31 9.92
C HIS A 155 6.74 13.22 10.91
N ARG A 156 8.07 13.24 10.88
CA ARG A 156 8.87 14.17 11.69
C ARG A 156 8.60 15.62 11.33
N ARG A 157 8.54 15.93 10.04
CA ARG A 157 8.34 17.30 9.56
C ARG A 157 6.99 17.87 10.00
N PHE A 158 5.94 17.07 9.98
CA PHE A 158 4.57 17.55 10.25
C PHE A 158 4.07 17.25 11.67
N PHE A 159 4.59 16.20 12.33
CA PHE A 159 4.14 15.74 13.66
C PHE A 159 5.26 15.68 14.70
N GLY A 160 6.51 16.02 14.34
CA GLY A 160 7.63 16.15 15.27
C GLY A 160 8.15 14.84 15.89
N THR A 161 7.62 13.69 15.48
CA THR A 161 7.85 12.40 16.14
C THR A 161 8.12 11.29 15.12
N LEU A 162 8.60 10.12 15.58
CA LEU A 162 8.58 8.90 14.78
C LEU A 162 7.14 8.36 14.69
N PRO A 163 6.77 7.70 13.57
CA PRO A 163 5.49 7.01 13.49
C PRO A 163 5.37 5.90 14.55
N ASP A 164 4.24 5.87 15.26
CA ASP A 164 3.95 4.90 16.33
C ASP A 164 3.94 3.45 15.84
N ASP A 165 3.54 3.26 14.58
CA ASP A 165 3.37 1.99 13.91
C ASP A 165 4.54 1.59 13.00
N LEU A 166 5.67 2.29 13.07
CA LEU A 166 6.83 2.05 12.21
C LEU A 166 7.29 0.57 12.23
N HIS A 167 7.21 -0.07 13.40
CA HIS A 167 7.56 -1.48 13.62
C HIS A 167 6.74 -2.46 12.77
N LEU A 168 5.54 -2.08 12.32
CA LEU A 168 4.71 -2.91 11.45
C LEU A 168 5.19 -2.92 9.98
N PHE A 169 6.06 -1.97 9.61
CA PHE A 169 6.52 -1.76 8.24
C PHE A 169 8.00 -2.12 8.00
N VAL A 170 8.76 -2.43 9.05
CA VAL A 170 10.11 -2.98 8.96
C VAL A 170 10.01 -4.51 8.99
N ARG A 171 10.51 -5.21 7.95
CA ARG A 171 10.48 -6.68 7.92
C ARG A 171 11.80 -7.29 8.37
N THR A 172 12.90 -6.67 7.98
CA THR A 172 14.26 -7.09 8.37
C THR A 172 15.11 -5.86 8.65
N LYS A 173 16.26 -6.04 9.33
CA LYS A 173 17.20 -4.93 9.58
C LYS A 173 17.69 -4.23 8.31
N ALA A 174 17.60 -4.89 7.16
CA ALA A 174 18.01 -4.34 5.88
C ALA A 174 16.97 -3.36 5.30
N ASP A 175 15.72 -3.39 5.75
CA ASP A 175 14.70 -2.40 5.38
C ASP A 175 14.97 -1.03 6.04
N ILE A 176 15.85 -0.96 7.06
CA ILE A 176 16.08 0.25 7.85
C ILE A 176 16.93 1.26 7.05
N PRO A 177 16.49 2.53 6.93
CA PRO A 177 17.30 3.61 6.35
C PRO A 177 18.64 3.79 7.07
N ILE A 178 19.75 3.81 6.30
CA ILE A 178 21.12 3.87 6.83
C ILE A 178 21.34 5.07 7.74
N THR A 179 20.81 6.24 7.37
CA THR A 179 21.01 7.50 8.10
C THR A 179 20.29 7.58 9.45
N MET A 180 19.38 6.65 9.72
CA MET A 180 18.50 6.66 10.90
C MET A 180 18.52 5.32 11.62
N LYS A 181 19.56 4.52 11.36
CA LYS A 181 19.58 3.10 11.71
C LYS A 181 19.52 2.86 13.22
N ASP A 182 20.36 3.57 13.97
CA ASP A 182 20.49 3.34 15.41
C ASP A 182 19.20 3.69 16.15
N GLU A 183 18.64 4.87 15.86
CA GLU A 183 17.36 5.33 16.45
C GLU A 183 16.18 4.39 16.10
N ILE A 184 16.11 3.90 14.86
CA ILE A 184 15.05 2.98 14.46
C ILE A 184 15.24 1.63 15.15
N LEU A 185 16.47 1.14 15.31
CA LEU A 185 16.72 -0.11 16.02
C LEU A 185 16.29 -0.01 17.49
N GLU A 186 16.63 1.07 18.18
CA GLU A 186 16.17 1.32 19.56
C GLU A 186 14.63 1.34 19.64
N PHE A 187 13.96 2.00 18.68
CA PHE A 187 12.50 2.01 18.60
C PHE A 187 11.91 0.61 18.39
N LEU A 188 12.52 -0.20 17.51
CA LEU A 188 12.05 -1.56 17.21
C LEU A 188 12.24 -2.49 18.42
N GLU A 189 13.36 -2.39 19.12
CA GLU A 189 13.64 -3.15 20.34
C GLU A 189 12.62 -2.82 21.45
N ALA A 190 12.33 -1.53 21.65
CA ALA A 190 11.30 -1.09 22.60
C ALA A 190 9.89 -1.59 22.26
N LYS A 191 9.62 -1.91 20.99
CA LYS A 191 8.35 -2.47 20.52
C LYS A 191 8.30 -3.99 20.49
N GLY A 192 9.37 -4.69 20.89
CA GLY A 192 9.44 -6.15 20.81
C GLY A 192 9.34 -6.68 19.38
N TRP A 193 9.90 -5.93 18.42
CA TRP A 193 9.85 -6.29 17.01
C TRP A 193 10.73 -7.51 16.70
N GLU A 194 10.22 -8.39 15.82
CA GLU A 194 10.93 -9.56 15.31
C GLU A 194 10.99 -9.53 13.78
N GLU A 195 12.08 -10.09 13.22
CA GLU A 195 12.23 -10.20 11.78
C GLU A 195 11.18 -11.13 11.16
N ARG A 196 10.62 -10.69 10.02
CA ARG A 196 9.63 -11.44 9.25
C ARG A 196 10.14 -11.65 7.82
N PRO A 197 9.90 -12.82 7.20
CA PRO A 197 10.34 -13.07 5.84
C PRO A 197 9.61 -12.16 4.86
N ILE A 198 10.24 -11.87 3.72
CA ILE A 198 9.59 -11.18 2.61
C ILE A 198 8.83 -12.23 1.77
N PRO A 199 7.49 -12.20 1.73
CA PRO A 199 6.72 -13.23 1.06
C PRO A 199 6.66 -12.99 -0.45
N ASP A 200 6.14 -13.98 -1.20
CA ASP A 200 5.56 -13.80 -2.54
C ASP A 200 4.03 -13.76 -2.42
N PRO A 201 3.43 -12.65 -1.96
CA PRO A 201 2.09 -12.66 -1.39
C PRO A 201 0.99 -12.72 -2.46
N THR A 202 -0.08 -13.44 -2.13
CA THR A 202 -1.32 -13.48 -2.91
C THR A 202 -2.52 -13.75 -2.01
N LEU A 203 -3.65 -13.14 -2.33
CA LEU A 203 -4.95 -13.47 -1.77
C LEU A 203 -5.64 -14.62 -2.51
N LEU A 204 -5.05 -15.12 -3.60
CA LEU A 204 -5.68 -16.04 -4.53
C LEU A 204 -5.08 -17.45 -4.38
N PRO A 205 -5.79 -18.41 -3.76
CA PRO A 205 -5.28 -19.77 -3.59
C PRO A 205 -4.88 -20.45 -4.91
N ARG A 206 -5.56 -20.11 -6.01
CA ARG A 206 -5.27 -20.64 -7.35
C ARG A 206 -3.90 -20.24 -7.91
N LEU A 207 -3.22 -19.26 -7.29
CA LEU A 207 -1.89 -18.81 -7.71
C LEU A 207 -0.75 -19.47 -6.93
N ILE A 208 -1.06 -20.31 -5.94
CA ILE A 208 -0.07 -21.06 -5.17
C ILE A 208 0.58 -22.11 -6.08
N ARG A 209 1.92 -22.10 -6.14
CA ARG A 209 2.76 -22.96 -6.98
C ARG A 209 3.20 -24.25 -6.29
N ALA A 210 3.09 -24.31 -4.96
CA ALA A 210 3.37 -25.52 -4.21
C ALA A 210 2.47 -26.66 -4.71
N LYS A 211 3.07 -27.75 -5.18
CA LYS A 211 2.32 -28.96 -5.47
C LYS A 211 1.84 -29.54 -4.15
N LYS A 212 0.54 -29.85 -4.03
CA LYS A 212 0.08 -30.77 -2.98
C LYS A 212 0.83 -32.09 -3.20
N ALA A 213 1.60 -32.50 -2.20
CA ALA A 213 2.15 -33.86 -2.13
C ALA A 213 1.01 -34.88 -2.06
#